data_AF-A0A8C2RFZ4-F1
#
_entry.id   AF-A0A8C2RFZ4-F1
#
_cell.length_a   1.000
_cell.length_b   1.000
_cell.length_c   1.000
_cell.angle_alpha   90.00
_cell.angle_beta   90.00
_cell.angle_gamma   90.00
#
_symmetry.space_group_name_H-M   'P 1'
#
loop_
_entity.id
_entity.type
_entity.pdbx_description
1 polymer ?
#
loop_
_entity_poly.entity_id
_entity_poly.type
_entity_poly.pdbx_seq_one_letter_code
_entity_poly.pdbx_strand_id
1 'polypeptide(L)'
;MGLLSDPVRRRALARLVLRLNAPLCVLSYVAGIAWFLALAFPPLTQRTYMSENAMGSTMVEEQFAAGDRARSLARDFTAHRRKSGALPVAWLERTMRSVGLEVYTQSFSRKLPFPDETHERYMVSGINVYGILRAPRAASTESLVLTVPCGPDSTNSQAVGLMLALAAHFRGQIYWAKDIIFLVTEHDLLGTEAWLEAYHDVNVTGMQSSPLQGRAGAIQAAVALELSSDVVTSLDVAVEGLNGQLPNLDLLNLFQTFCQKGGLLCTLQGKLQPQDWTSIDGPLQSVQTLLLMVLQQASGRPHGAHGLFLRYRVEALTLRGINSFRQYKYDLVAVGKALEGMFRKLNHLLERLHQSFFFYLLPALSRFVSIGLYMPAAGFLLLVLGLKALELWMQLHEAGVGPEEAGKTPGSSPPHPPTQGVALASLVAPLLVSQAMGLALYVLPVLGQHVATQHFPVAEAEAVVLTLLAIYAAGLALPHNTHRPLYTALLVLTSPAATLLGSLFLWRELQEAPLSLAEGWQLFLAALAQGVLEHHTYGSLLFPLLALGLYPCWLLFWNVLFWK
;
A
#
# COMPACT_ATOMS: atom_id res chain seq x y z
N MET A 1 -18.23 -19.92 -38.70
CA MET A 1 -16.90 -20.42 -39.09
C MET A 1 -16.40 -19.90 -40.46
N GLY A 2 -17.24 -19.41 -41.39
CA GLY A 2 -16.80 -18.95 -42.73
C GLY A 2 -16.39 -17.47 -42.88
N LEU A 3 -16.21 -16.72 -41.79
CA LEU A 3 -15.88 -15.27 -41.84
C LEU A 3 -14.37 -15.00 -41.84
N LEU A 4 -13.56 -15.98 -41.42
CA LEU A 4 -12.10 -15.89 -41.33
C LEU A 4 -11.37 -16.61 -42.48
N SER A 5 -12.09 -17.34 -43.34
CA SER A 5 -11.52 -18.15 -44.43
C SER A 5 -11.32 -17.39 -45.74
N ASP A 6 -12.06 -16.30 -45.99
CA ASP A 6 -11.94 -15.50 -47.23
C ASP A 6 -10.82 -14.45 -47.12
N PRO A 7 -9.74 -14.52 -47.94
CA PRO A 7 -8.60 -13.61 -47.84
C PRO A 7 -8.96 -12.15 -48.16
N VAL A 8 -9.94 -11.91 -49.04
CA VAL A 8 -10.40 -10.56 -49.42
C VAL A 8 -11.21 -9.92 -48.29
N ARG A 9 -12.12 -10.67 -47.66
CA ARG A 9 -12.92 -10.19 -46.52
C ARG A 9 -12.04 -9.98 -45.29
N ARG A 10 -11.03 -10.84 -45.08
CA ARG A 10 -10.03 -10.68 -44.01
C ARG A 10 -9.22 -9.38 -44.17
N ARG A 11 -8.78 -9.03 -45.38
CA ARG A 11 -8.09 -7.75 -45.67
C ARG A 11 -9.01 -6.53 -45.55
N ALA A 12 -10.30 -6.65 -45.88
CA ALA A 12 -11.26 -5.58 -45.68
C ALA A 12 -11.54 -5.34 -44.19
N LEU A 13 -11.71 -6.41 -43.41
CA LEU A 13 -11.87 -6.36 -41.95
C LEU A 13 -10.61 -5.83 -41.27
N ALA A 14 -9.42 -6.27 -41.67
CA ALA A 14 -8.16 -5.77 -41.12
C ALA A 14 -8.01 -4.26 -41.33
N ARG A 15 -8.28 -3.75 -42.54
CA ARG A 15 -8.25 -2.31 -42.83
C ARG A 15 -9.32 -1.52 -42.06
N LEU A 16 -10.50 -2.09 -41.86
CA LEU A 16 -11.56 -1.48 -41.05
C LEU A 16 -11.14 -1.40 -39.57
N VAL A 17 -10.59 -2.48 -39.03
CA VAL A 17 -10.08 -2.55 -37.64
C VAL A 17 -8.94 -1.54 -37.44
N LEU A 18 -7.99 -1.45 -38.37
CA LEU A 18 -6.89 -0.47 -38.31
C LEU A 18 -7.40 0.98 -38.35
N ARG A 19 -8.41 1.29 -39.19
CA ARG A 19 -9.02 2.62 -39.24
C ARG A 19 -9.79 2.99 -37.98
N LEU A 20 -10.53 2.04 -37.42
CA LEU A 20 -11.31 2.25 -36.20
C LEU A 20 -10.45 2.16 -34.92
N ASN A 21 -9.21 1.69 -35.01
CA ASN A 21 -8.41 1.44 -33.82
C ASN A 21 -8.11 2.71 -33.01
N ALA A 22 -7.66 3.77 -33.69
CA ALA A 22 -7.37 5.05 -33.04
C ALA A 22 -8.59 5.67 -32.32
N PRO A 23 -9.76 5.83 -32.97
CA PRO A 23 -10.93 6.37 -32.28
C PRO A 23 -11.45 5.43 -31.18
N LEU A 24 -11.38 4.11 -31.35
CA LEU A 24 -11.74 3.15 -30.30
C LEU A 24 -10.80 3.23 -29.09
N CYS A 25 -9.49 3.39 -29.31
CA CYS A 25 -8.52 3.57 -28.24
C CYS A 25 -8.81 4.84 -27.44
N VAL A 26 -9.05 5.98 -28.11
CA VAL A 26 -9.35 7.25 -27.44
C VAL A 26 -10.68 7.16 -26.69
N LEU A 27 -11.71 6.60 -27.31
CA LEU A 27 -13.02 6.43 -26.67
C LEU A 27 -12.94 5.50 -25.46
N SER A 28 -12.21 4.39 -25.57
CA SER A 28 -11.99 3.46 -24.44
C SER A 28 -11.22 4.14 -23.31
N TYR A 29 -10.17 4.91 -23.63
CA TYR A 29 -9.40 5.64 -22.63
C TYR A 29 -10.24 6.67 -21.87
N VAL A 30 -11.00 7.50 -22.60
CA VAL A 30 -11.90 8.51 -22.02
C VAL A 30 -13.01 7.83 -21.23
N ALA A 31 -13.59 6.74 -21.73
CA ALA A 31 -14.61 5.96 -21.02
C ALA A 31 -14.06 5.37 -19.71
N GLY A 32 -12.82 4.86 -19.71
CA GLY A 32 -12.16 4.34 -18.51
C GLY A 32 -11.98 5.42 -17.44
N ILE A 33 -11.47 6.60 -17.82
CA ILE A 33 -11.30 7.73 -16.89
C ILE A 33 -12.66 8.23 -16.39
N ALA A 34 -13.62 8.44 -17.29
CA ALA A 34 -14.95 8.92 -16.94
C ALA A 34 -15.66 7.93 -16.01
N TRP A 35 -15.53 6.63 -16.24
CA TRP A 35 -16.06 5.59 -15.37
C TRP A 35 -15.42 5.64 -13.98
N PHE A 36 -14.10 5.75 -13.91
CA PHE A 36 -13.38 5.82 -12.64
C PHE A 36 -13.80 7.05 -11.82
N LEU A 37 -13.86 8.22 -12.45
CA LEU A 37 -14.35 9.44 -11.79
C LEU A 37 -15.82 9.29 -11.37
N ALA A 38 -16.61 8.56 -12.16
CA ALA A 38 -18.01 8.33 -11.83
C ALA A 38 -18.22 7.46 -10.59
N LEU A 39 -17.22 6.65 -10.19
CA LEU A 39 -17.30 5.81 -8.99
C LEU A 39 -17.46 6.62 -7.71
N ALA A 40 -17.12 7.90 -7.70
CA ALA A 40 -17.34 8.78 -6.55
C ALA A 40 -18.81 9.26 -6.43
N PHE A 41 -19.64 9.05 -7.45
CA PHE A 41 -21.03 9.50 -7.41
C PHE A 41 -21.91 8.61 -6.52
N PRO A 42 -22.79 9.21 -5.69
CA PRO A 42 -23.70 8.49 -4.79
C PRO A 42 -24.52 7.32 -5.37
N PRO A 43 -25.03 7.36 -6.63
CA PRO A 43 -25.78 6.24 -7.19
C PRO A 43 -24.93 5.02 -7.54
N LEU A 44 -23.63 5.20 -7.80
CA LEU A 44 -22.70 4.11 -8.13
C LEU A 44 -22.01 3.54 -6.88
N THR A 45 -22.03 4.26 -5.77
CA THR A 45 -21.46 3.82 -4.49
C THR A 45 -22.50 3.11 -3.64
N GLN A 46 -22.11 1.99 -3.04
CA GLN A 46 -22.97 1.26 -2.11
C GLN A 46 -22.72 1.77 -0.69
N ARG A 47 -23.78 1.84 0.13
CA ARG A 47 -23.61 2.10 1.56
C ARG A 47 -22.99 0.88 2.22
N THR A 48 -22.08 1.11 3.16
CA THR A 48 -21.52 0.04 3.97
C THR A 48 -22.61 -0.63 4.80
N TYR A 49 -22.51 -1.95 4.94
CA TYR A 49 -23.42 -2.77 5.73
C TYR A 49 -22.62 -3.90 6.37
N MET A 50 -23.08 -4.40 7.52
CA MET A 50 -22.46 -5.55 8.18
C MET A 50 -22.96 -6.83 7.53
N SER A 51 -22.07 -7.66 6.98
CA SER A 51 -22.47 -8.95 6.42
C SER A 51 -22.52 -10.06 7.47
N GLU A 52 -21.63 -9.98 8.46
CA GLU A 52 -21.49 -10.97 9.52
C GLU A 52 -22.54 -10.77 10.61
N ASN A 53 -23.38 -11.78 10.83
CA ASN A 53 -24.50 -11.72 11.76
C ASN A 53 -24.04 -11.53 13.22
N ALA A 54 -22.88 -12.10 13.59
CA ALA A 54 -22.31 -11.93 14.92
C ALA A 54 -21.95 -10.47 15.26
N MET A 55 -21.73 -9.64 14.22
CA MET A 55 -21.33 -8.23 14.35
C MET A 55 -22.46 -7.23 14.02
N GLY A 56 -23.61 -7.69 13.51
CA GLY A 56 -24.69 -6.83 13.01
C GLY A 56 -25.39 -5.95 14.05
N SER A 57 -25.12 -6.15 15.35
CA SER A 57 -25.73 -5.37 16.44
C SER A 57 -24.68 -4.68 17.29
N THR A 58 -24.93 -3.43 17.70
CA THR A 58 -24.12 -2.68 18.68
C THR A 58 -24.64 -2.77 20.10
N MET A 59 -25.56 -3.71 20.38
CA MET A 59 -26.11 -3.96 21.72
C MET A 59 -25.06 -4.63 22.63
N VAL A 60 -24.11 -3.82 23.07
CA VAL A 60 -23.09 -4.14 24.06
C VAL A 60 -23.06 -2.98 25.02
N GLU A 61 -23.13 -3.23 26.32
CA GLU A 61 -22.93 -2.16 27.30
C GLU A 61 -21.44 -1.99 27.56
N GLU A 62 -20.89 -0.85 27.16
CA GLU A 62 -19.50 -0.47 27.43
C GLU A 62 -19.38 0.15 28.82
N GLN A 63 -18.52 -0.42 29.65
CA GLN A 63 -18.36 -0.02 31.05
C GLN A 63 -17.00 0.64 31.31
N PHE A 64 -16.17 0.83 30.28
CA PHE A 64 -14.88 1.48 30.42
C PHE A 64 -15.02 2.92 30.93
N ALA A 65 -14.40 3.19 32.08
CA ALA A 65 -14.37 4.51 32.73
C ALA A 65 -12.95 4.97 33.10
N ALA A 66 -11.91 4.18 32.80
CA ALA A 66 -10.55 4.38 33.30
C ALA A 66 -9.70 5.37 32.48
N GLY A 67 -10.28 6.49 32.03
CA GLY A 67 -9.60 7.49 31.20
C GLY A 67 -8.44 8.19 31.91
N ASP A 68 -8.62 8.62 33.16
CA ASP A 68 -7.55 9.29 33.91
C ASP A 68 -6.40 8.34 34.27
N ARG A 69 -6.72 7.07 34.50
CA ARG A 69 -5.71 6.02 34.66
C ARG A 69 -4.90 5.82 33.37
N ALA A 70 -5.54 5.87 32.20
CA ALA A 70 -4.83 5.81 30.93
C ALA A 70 -3.85 6.99 30.77
N ARG A 71 -4.29 8.22 31.08
CA ARG A 71 -3.44 9.43 30.99
C ARG A 71 -2.26 9.38 31.96
N SER A 72 -2.47 8.92 33.19
CA SER A 72 -1.38 8.78 34.18
C SER A 72 -0.34 7.76 33.73
N LEU A 73 -0.77 6.58 33.27
CA LEU A 73 0.13 5.56 32.71
C LEU A 73 0.90 6.05 31.47
N ALA A 74 0.26 6.85 30.61
CA ALA A 74 0.92 7.46 29.46
C ALA A 74 2.02 8.46 29.87
N ARG A 75 1.79 9.25 30.93
CA ARG A 75 2.79 10.17 31.49
C ARG A 75 3.96 9.41 32.10
N ASP A 76 3.68 8.35 32.84
CA ASP A 76 4.71 7.50 33.45
C ASP A 76 5.56 6.82 32.38
N PHE A 77 4.94 6.28 31.32
CA PHE A 77 5.64 5.70 30.18
C PHE A 77 6.57 6.72 29.52
N THR A 78 6.07 7.93 29.27
CA THR A 78 6.84 9.02 28.67
C THR A 78 8.04 9.40 29.54
N ALA A 79 7.86 9.46 30.86
CA ALA A 79 8.93 9.76 31.80
C ALA A 79 10.04 8.69 31.80
N HIS A 80 9.67 7.41 31.75
CA HIS A 80 10.65 6.30 31.70
C HIS A 80 11.35 6.19 30.34
N ARG A 81 10.63 6.48 29.26
CA ARG A 81 11.20 6.52 27.91
C ARG A 81 12.23 7.62 27.76
N ARG A 82 11.95 8.82 28.29
CA ARG A 82 12.93 9.94 28.32
C ARG A 82 14.20 9.60 29.10
N LYS A 83 14.08 8.80 30.18
CA LYS A 83 15.24 8.36 30.97
C LYS A 83 16.07 7.29 30.25
N SER A 84 15.42 6.39 29.52
CA SER A 84 16.07 5.22 28.93
C SER A 84 16.58 5.46 27.50
N GLY A 85 16.04 6.46 26.80
CA GLY A 85 16.31 6.72 25.38
C GLY A 85 15.68 5.70 24.42
N ALA A 86 15.30 4.52 24.92
CA ALA A 86 14.66 3.41 24.20
C ALA A 86 13.32 3.01 24.84
N LEU A 87 12.68 1.94 24.35
CA LEU A 87 11.46 1.41 24.96
C LEU A 87 11.72 1.02 26.44
N PRO A 88 10.92 1.50 27.41
CA PRO A 88 11.14 1.21 28.83
C PRO A 88 10.63 -0.19 29.21
N VAL A 89 11.31 -1.23 28.74
CA VAL A 89 10.95 -2.66 28.87
C VAL A 89 10.68 -3.06 30.32
N ALA A 90 11.60 -2.72 31.24
CA ALA A 90 11.46 -3.10 32.65
C ALA A 90 10.24 -2.46 33.33
N TRP A 91 9.84 -1.25 32.91
CA TRP A 91 8.64 -0.61 33.42
C TRP A 91 7.37 -1.27 32.84
N LEU A 92 7.36 -1.53 31.53
CA LEU A 92 6.25 -2.23 30.88
C LEU A 92 6.01 -3.60 31.49
N GLU A 93 7.07 -4.40 31.68
CA GLU A 93 6.97 -5.71 32.31
C GLU A 93 6.34 -5.65 33.70
N ARG A 94 6.84 -4.77 34.58
CA ARG A 94 6.30 -4.62 35.93
C ARG A 94 4.85 -4.18 35.90
N THR A 95 4.51 -3.24 35.03
CA THR A 95 3.17 -2.67 34.94
C THR A 95 2.17 -3.69 34.42
N MET A 96 2.49 -4.40 33.34
CA MET A 96 1.65 -5.48 32.79
C MET A 96 1.50 -6.66 33.77
N ARG A 97 2.57 -7.04 34.49
CA ARG A 97 2.48 -8.06 35.56
C ARG A 97 1.61 -7.59 36.72
N SER A 98 1.70 -6.31 37.11
CA SER A 98 0.84 -5.75 38.17
C SER A 98 -0.65 -5.74 37.82
N VAL A 99 -0.97 -5.68 36.51
CA VAL A 99 -2.33 -5.83 36.00
C VAL A 99 -2.80 -7.29 36.02
N GLY A 100 -1.88 -8.26 36.11
CA GLY A 100 -2.17 -9.69 36.13
C GLY A 100 -2.12 -10.35 34.75
N LEU A 101 -1.32 -9.81 33.82
CA LEU A 101 -1.04 -10.41 32.51
C LEU A 101 0.16 -11.37 32.58
N GLU A 102 0.18 -12.38 31.72
CA GLU A 102 1.37 -13.19 31.44
C GLU A 102 2.30 -12.39 30.51
N VAL A 103 3.42 -11.89 31.01
CA VAL A 103 4.28 -10.96 30.27
C VAL A 103 5.57 -11.61 29.80
N TYR A 104 5.88 -11.38 28.53
CA TYR A 104 7.04 -11.91 27.84
C TYR A 104 7.72 -10.81 27.02
N THR A 105 8.99 -11.04 26.71
CA THR A 105 9.80 -10.15 25.88
C THR A 105 10.41 -10.91 24.72
N GLN A 106 10.61 -10.20 23.62
CA GLN A 106 11.20 -10.76 22.41
C GLN A 106 12.25 -9.80 21.89
N SER A 107 13.51 -10.24 21.85
CA SER A 107 14.59 -9.50 21.23
C SER A 107 14.64 -9.81 19.74
N PHE A 108 14.83 -8.79 18.91
CA PHE A 108 15.03 -8.94 17.48
C PHE A 108 16.18 -8.08 16.99
N SER A 109 16.78 -8.51 15.88
CA SER A 109 17.77 -7.72 15.17
C SER A 109 17.66 -7.94 13.66
N ARG A 110 17.92 -6.88 12.92
CA ARG A 110 17.90 -6.89 11.46
C ARG A 110 18.99 -6.02 10.89
N LYS A 111 19.68 -6.55 9.89
CA LYS A 111 20.57 -5.77 9.04
C LYS A 111 19.74 -5.14 7.92
N LEU A 112 19.66 -3.82 7.89
CA LEU A 112 19.04 -3.08 6.79
C LEU A 112 20.02 -3.03 5.61
N PRO A 113 19.53 -3.01 4.35
CA PRO A 113 20.39 -2.98 3.17
C PRO A 113 21.17 -1.66 3.00
N PHE A 114 20.66 -0.55 3.56
CA PHE A 114 21.26 0.79 3.57
C PHE A 114 20.82 1.54 4.85
N PRO A 115 21.59 2.53 5.35
CA PRO A 115 21.24 3.38 6.48
C PRO A 115 20.00 4.22 6.17
N ASP A 116 19.12 4.34 7.16
CA ASP A 116 18.09 5.37 7.20
C ASP A 116 18.76 6.72 7.55
N GLU A 117 18.19 7.85 7.11
CA GLU A 117 18.77 9.20 7.29
C GLU A 117 19.07 9.55 8.77
N THR A 118 18.48 8.80 9.70
CA THR A 118 18.56 9.03 11.15
C THR A 118 19.59 8.17 11.89
N HIS A 119 20.06 7.03 11.35
CA HIS A 119 20.95 6.13 12.08
C HIS A 119 22.03 5.47 11.20
N GLU A 120 23.30 5.83 11.47
CA GLU A 120 24.53 5.32 10.84
C GLU A 120 24.84 3.82 11.07
N ARG A 121 23.93 2.99 11.60
CA ARG A 121 24.26 1.60 11.96
C ARG A 121 23.45 0.55 11.21
N TYR A 122 24.23 -0.27 10.50
CA TYR A 122 24.00 -1.55 9.82
C TYR A 122 23.09 -2.58 10.52
N MET A 123 22.62 -2.35 11.74
CA MET A 123 21.83 -3.30 12.51
C MET A 123 20.84 -2.56 13.40
N VAL A 124 19.55 -2.68 13.09
CA VAL A 124 18.47 -2.23 13.96
C VAL A 124 18.14 -3.40 14.87
N SER A 125 18.32 -3.20 16.17
CA SER A 125 17.93 -4.15 17.21
C SER A 125 16.90 -3.52 18.13
N GLY A 126 15.90 -4.29 18.54
CA GLY A 126 14.87 -3.84 19.46
C GLY A 126 14.34 -4.96 20.33
N ILE A 127 13.53 -4.59 21.32
CA ILE A 127 12.87 -5.52 22.22
C ILE A 127 11.37 -5.21 22.19
N ASN A 128 10.59 -6.19 21.76
CA ASN A 128 9.13 -6.15 21.87
C ASN A 128 8.70 -6.67 23.25
N VAL A 129 7.64 -6.08 23.80
CA VAL A 129 7.02 -6.52 25.06
C VAL A 129 5.58 -6.88 24.78
N TYR A 130 5.15 -8.07 25.20
CA TYR A 130 3.77 -8.49 25.05
C TYR A 130 3.23 -9.16 26.30
N GLY A 131 1.97 -8.89 26.61
CA GLY A 131 1.22 -9.46 27.71
C GLY A 131 0.02 -10.26 27.20
N ILE A 132 -0.18 -11.47 27.70
CA ILE A 132 -1.33 -12.31 27.36
C ILE A 132 -2.33 -12.31 28.52
N LEU A 133 -3.57 -11.96 28.22
CA LEU A 133 -4.72 -12.18 29.08
C LEU A 133 -5.43 -13.47 28.64
N ARG A 134 -5.41 -14.50 29.49
CA ARG A 134 -6.11 -15.76 29.22
C ARG A 134 -7.62 -15.61 29.35
N ALA A 135 -8.36 -16.18 28.40
CA ALA A 135 -9.82 -16.19 28.44
C ALA A 135 -10.33 -17.05 29.62
N PRO A 136 -11.23 -16.53 30.47
CA PRO A 136 -11.85 -17.33 31.52
C PRO A 136 -12.86 -18.37 31.01
N ARG A 137 -13.44 -18.19 29.81
CA ARG A 137 -14.55 -19.04 29.32
C ARG A 137 -14.17 -20.13 28.32
N ALA A 138 -12.96 -20.12 27.75
CA ALA A 138 -12.58 -21.08 26.71
C ALA A 138 -11.13 -21.54 26.85
N ALA A 139 -10.76 -22.57 26.08
CA ALA A 139 -9.48 -23.28 26.17
C ALA A 139 -8.29 -22.55 25.48
N SER A 140 -8.33 -21.21 25.40
CA SER A 140 -7.22 -20.40 24.84
C SER A 140 -6.78 -20.78 23.42
N THR A 141 -7.68 -21.35 22.60
CA THR A 141 -7.41 -21.80 21.23
C THR A 141 -7.38 -20.67 20.20
N GLU A 142 -7.94 -19.52 20.56
CA GLU A 142 -8.06 -18.34 19.70
C GLU A 142 -7.65 -17.09 20.47
N SER A 143 -7.14 -16.11 19.74
CA SER A 143 -6.68 -14.85 20.32
C SER A 143 -7.06 -13.62 19.51
N LEU A 144 -7.12 -12.48 20.20
CA LEU A 144 -7.26 -11.14 19.66
C LEU A 144 -6.01 -10.33 20.02
N VAL A 145 -5.57 -9.43 19.15
CA VAL A 145 -4.38 -8.60 19.40
C VAL A 145 -4.76 -7.13 19.50
N LEU A 146 -4.35 -6.46 20.57
CA LEU A 146 -4.27 -5.00 20.65
C LEU A 146 -2.79 -4.61 20.62
N THR A 147 -2.34 -3.99 19.53
CA THR A 147 -0.94 -3.60 19.36
C THR A 147 -0.75 -2.09 19.40
N VAL A 148 0.34 -1.64 20.00
CA VAL A 148 0.76 -0.24 20.04
C VAL A 148 2.18 -0.15 19.51
N PRO A 149 2.35 0.29 18.25
CA PRO A 149 3.68 0.51 17.72
C PRO A 149 4.34 1.72 18.34
N CYS A 150 5.60 1.59 18.76
CA CYS A 150 6.41 2.70 19.26
C CYS A 150 7.58 2.93 18.31
N GLY A 151 7.50 4.00 17.50
CA GLY A 151 8.58 4.45 16.63
C GLY A 151 9.51 5.47 17.32
N PRO A 152 10.67 5.79 16.72
CA PRO A 152 11.54 6.87 17.21
C PRO A 152 10.85 8.24 17.15
N ASP A 153 10.10 8.51 16.08
CA ASP A 153 9.44 9.81 15.86
C ASP A 153 8.06 9.93 16.54
N SER A 154 7.38 8.80 16.74
CA SER A 154 6.05 8.73 17.35
C SER A 154 6.09 7.84 18.59
N THR A 155 6.11 8.48 19.77
CA THR A 155 6.23 7.71 21.02
C THR A 155 4.96 6.98 21.42
N ASN A 156 3.81 7.29 20.77
CA ASN A 156 2.49 6.68 20.99
C ASN A 156 2.15 6.45 22.47
N SER A 157 2.57 7.39 23.33
CA SER A 157 2.49 7.24 24.78
C SER A 157 1.06 7.10 25.27
N GLN A 158 0.14 7.84 24.66
CA GLN A 158 -1.28 7.78 25.02
C GLN A 158 -1.92 6.46 24.61
N ALA A 159 -1.46 5.86 23.51
CA ALA A 159 -1.93 4.53 23.09
C ALA A 159 -1.46 3.46 24.07
N VAL A 160 -0.20 3.52 24.53
CA VAL A 160 0.31 2.62 25.57
C VAL A 160 -0.47 2.77 26.86
N GLY A 161 -0.72 4.01 27.30
CA GLY A 161 -1.52 4.28 28.50
C GLY A 161 -2.95 3.75 28.40
N LEU A 162 -3.62 3.98 27.26
CA LEU A 162 -4.97 3.48 27.01
C LEU A 162 -5.01 1.95 26.94
N MET A 163 -4.04 1.33 26.26
CA MET A 163 -3.91 -0.12 26.18
C MET A 163 -3.75 -0.76 27.57
N LEU A 164 -2.89 -0.20 28.44
CA LEU A 164 -2.69 -0.70 29.80
C LEU A 164 -3.94 -0.50 30.68
N ALA A 165 -4.64 0.62 30.53
CA ALA A 165 -5.90 0.86 31.24
C ALA A 165 -7.01 -0.11 30.76
N LEU A 166 -7.09 -0.38 29.46
CA LEU A 166 -7.99 -1.39 28.90
C LEU A 166 -7.63 -2.79 29.37
N ALA A 167 -6.34 -3.14 29.44
CA ALA A 167 -5.90 -4.43 29.97
C ALA A 167 -6.35 -4.62 31.43
N ALA A 168 -6.23 -3.58 32.27
CA ALA A 168 -6.72 -3.61 33.64
C ALA A 168 -8.25 -3.75 33.73
N HIS A 169 -8.98 -3.07 32.85
CA HIS A 169 -10.42 -3.23 32.74
C HIS A 169 -10.79 -4.66 32.31
N PHE A 170 -10.19 -5.17 31.23
CA PHE A 170 -10.47 -6.46 30.63
C PHE A 170 -10.18 -7.61 31.60
N ARG A 171 -9.14 -7.49 32.42
CA ARG A 171 -8.81 -8.49 33.45
C ARG A 171 -9.94 -8.71 34.47
N GLY A 172 -10.73 -7.67 34.75
CA GLY A 172 -11.88 -7.73 35.67
C GLY A 172 -13.15 -8.31 35.04
N GLN A 173 -13.15 -8.57 33.74
CA GLN A 173 -14.33 -9.00 33.00
C GLN A 173 -14.32 -10.51 32.74
N ILE A 174 -15.47 -11.15 32.96
CA ILE A 174 -15.60 -12.62 32.85
C ILE A 174 -16.10 -13.10 31.48
N TYR A 175 -16.46 -12.18 30.58
CA TYR A 175 -17.13 -12.53 29.32
C TYR A 175 -16.18 -12.91 28.18
N TRP A 176 -14.85 -12.85 28.38
CA TRP A 176 -13.89 -13.18 27.33
C TRP A 176 -13.86 -14.68 27.04
N ALA A 177 -13.98 -15.02 25.76
CA ALA A 177 -13.87 -16.37 25.22
C ALA A 177 -12.57 -16.56 24.42
N LYS A 178 -11.86 -15.47 24.08
CA LYS A 178 -10.57 -15.50 23.40
C LYS A 178 -9.50 -14.85 24.23
N ASP A 179 -8.28 -15.36 24.10
CA ASP A 179 -7.12 -14.74 24.73
C ASP A 179 -6.91 -13.35 24.12
N ILE A 180 -6.49 -12.37 24.91
CA ILE A 180 -6.20 -11.03 24.41
C ILE A 180 -4.72 -10.76 24.61
N ILE A 181 -4.02 -10.50 23.51
CA ILE A 181 -2.61 -10.15 23.48
C ILE A 181 -2.49 -8.63 23.43
N PHE A 182 -1.80 -8.05 24.40
CA PHE A 182 -1.41 -6.65 24.43
C PHE A 182 0.04 -6.54 24.01
N LEU A 183 0.31 -6.01 22.82
CA LEU A 183 1.63 -5.97 22.21
C LEU A 183 2.13 -4.52 22.14
N VAL A 184 3.34 -4.28 22.62
CA VAL A 184 4.06 -3.01 22.45
C VAL A 184 5.33 -3.32 21.67
N THR A 185 5.42 -2.78 20.45
CA THR A 185 6.56 -3.04 19.56
C THR A 185 7.52 -1.88 19.56
N GLU A 186 8.82 -2.17 19.50
CA GLU A 186 9.86 -1.17 19.28
C GLU A 186 10.13 -1.05 17.77
N HIS A 187 10.45 0.16 17.29
CA HIS A 187 10.65 0.45 15.86
C HIS A 187 9.41 0.19 14.98
N ASP A 188 8.21 0.49 15.50
CA ASP A 188 6.92 0.50 14.79
C ASP A 188 6.64 -0.80 13.97
N LEU A 189 6.82 -0.74 12.65
CA LEU A 189 6.56 -1.85 11.73
C LEU A 189 7.59 -2.98 11.84
N LEU A 190 8.88 -2.65 12.11
CA LEU A 190 9.94 -3.65 12.20
C LEU A 190 9.73 -4.59 13.39
N GLY A 191 9.40 -4.03 14.57
CA GLY A 191 9.09 -4.84 15.74
C GLY A 191 7.82 -5.67 15.54
N THR A 192 6.84 -5.15 14.82
CA THR A 192 5.60 -5.89 14.50
C THR A 192 5.90 -7.09 13.60
N GLU A 193 6.70 -6.93 12.54
CA GLU A 193 7.09 -8.04 11.66
C GLU A 193 7.91 -9.09 12.44
N ALA A 194 8.84 -8.65 13.29
CA ALA A 194 9.65 -9.55 14.13
C ALA A 194 8.79 -10.47 15.01
N TRP A 195 7.74 -9.88 15.59
CA TRP A 195 6.84 -10.59 16.48
C TRP A 195 5.94 -11.54 15.70
N LEU A 196 5.40 -11.10 14.56
CA LEU A 196 4.55 -11.94 13.70
C LEU A 196 5.31 -13.13 13.12
N GLU A 197 6.52 -12.93 12.62
CA GLU A 197 7.38 -14.01 12.10
C GLU A 197 7.64 -15.08 13.17
N ALA A 198 8.01 -14.66 14.38
CA ALA A 198 8.19 -15.60 15.50
C ALA A 198 6.88 -16.23 15.99
N TYR A 199 5.75 -15.52 15.90
CA TYR A 199 4.44 -16.05 16.27
C TYR A 199 3.95 -17.14 15.32
N HIS A 200 4.27 -17.01 14.04
CA HIS A 200 3.91 -17.97 13.00
C HIS A 200 5.00 -19.00 12.69
N ASP A 201 6.17 -18.88 13.33
CA ASP A 201 7.35 -19.74 13.12
C ASP A 201 7.81 -19.76 11.65
N VAL A 202 7.87 -18.58 11.04
CA VAL A 202 8.31 -18.37 9.66
C VAL A 202 9.33 -17.24 9.59
N ASN A 203 10.33 -17.39 8.71
CA ASN A 203 11.33 -16.36 8.48
C ASN A 203 11.30 -15.96 7.01
N VAL A 204 10.54 -14.90 6.68
CA VAL A 204 10.36 -14.48 5.29
C VAL A 204 11.21 -13.27 4.94
N THR A 205 11.45 -12.40 5.92
CA THR A 205 12.17 -11.14 5.76
C THR A 205 13.65 -11.22 6.15
N GLY A 206 14.11 -12.39 6.61
CA GLY A 206 15.48 -12.62 7.06
C GLY A 206 15.78 -12.00 8.42
N MET A 207 14.74 -11.73 9.22
CA MET A 207 14.90 -11.14 10.56
C MET A 207 15.41 -12.19 11.55
N GLN A 208 16.30 -11.77 12.45
CA GLN A 208 16.78 -12.63 13.55
C GLN A 208 15.98 -12.28 14.81
N SER A 209 15.00 -13.11 15.14
CA SER A 209 14.16 -12.95 16.33
C SER A 209 14.39 -14.09 17.33
N SER A 210 14.29 -13.78 18.61
CA SER A 210 14.29 -14.81 19.66
C SER A 210 12.99 -15.62 19.63
N PRO A 211 13.01 -16.92 19.98
CA PRO A 211 11.79 -17.71 20.07
C PRO A 211 10.84 -17.14 21.13
N LEU A 212 9.53 -17.20 20.87
CA LEU A 212 8.52 -16.72 21.81
C LEU A 212 8.41 -17.66 23.01
N GLN A 213 8.58 -17.12 24.22
CA GLN A 213 8.46 -17.89 25.46
C GLN A 213 7.01 -18.26 25.80
N GLY A 214 6.07 -17.39 25.45
CA GLY A 214 4.64 -17.59 25.65
C GLY A 214 3.87 -17.36 24.36
N ARG A 215 2.90 -18.23 24.08
CA ARG A 215 2.04 -18.16 22.89
C ARG A 215 0.57 -18.24 23.30
N ALA A 216 -0.30 -17.59 22.54
CA ALA A 216 -1.75 -17.75 22.64
C ALA A 216 -2.27 -18.59 21.47
N GLY A 217 -3.58 -18.76 21.41
CA GLY A 217 -4.26 -19.42 20.29
C GLY A 217 -4.13 -18.69 18.95
N ALA A 218 -4.74 -19.24 17.90
CA ALA A 218 -4.72 -18.62 16.57
C ALA A 218 -5.27 -17.18 16.61
N ILE A 219 -4.53 -16.22 16.05
CA ILE A 219 -4.97 -14.82 16.03
C ILE A 219 -6.12 -14.70 15.03
N GLN A 220 -7.27 -14.23 15.49
CA GLN A 220 -8.44 -14.01 14.63
C GLN A 220 -8.47 -12.60 14.06
N ALA A 221 -8.20 -11.60 14.88
CA ALA A 221 -8.22 -10.19 14.49
C ALA A 221 -7.23 -9.38 15.33
N ALA A 222 -6.74 -8.27 14.76
CA ALA A 222 -5.85 -7.34 15.43
C ALA A 222 -6.33 -5.89 15.28
N VAL A 223 -6.12 -5.08 16.31
CA VAL A 223 -6.33 -3.63 16.26
C VAL A 223 -5.02 -2.97 16.68
N ALA A 224 -4.46 -2.16 15.80
CA ALA A 224 -3.32 -1.32 16.09
C ALA A 224 -3.80 0.07 16.53
N LEU A 225 -3.21 0.61 17.58
CA LEU A 225 -3.60 1.90 18.15
C LEU A 225 -2.42 2.88 18.14
N GLU A 226 -2.63 4.02 17.49
CA GLU A 226 -1.66 5.10 17.36
C GLU A 226 -2.27 6.39 17.93
N LEU A 227 -1.91 6.71 19.18
CA LEU A 227 -2.34 7.94 19.87
C LEU A 227 -1.10 8.66 20.39
N SER A 228 -0.76 9.76 19.73
CA SER A 228 0.40 10.59 20.07
C SER A 228 0.08 11.75 21.00
N SER A 229 -1.17 12.25 20.99
CA SER A 229 -1.61 13.46 21.70
C SER A 229 -2.59 13.16 22.83
N ASP A 230 -2.49 13.90 23.92
CA ASP A 230 -3.42 13.87 25.08
C ASP A 230 -4.85 14.25 24.69
N VAL A 231 -4.99 15.04 23.61
CA VAL A 231 -6.25 15.51 23.07
C VAL A 231 -6.48 14.85 21.71
N VAL A 232 -7.62 14.16 21.58
CA VAL A 232 -8.08 13.54 20.34
C VAL A 232 -9.30 14.31 19.84
N THR A 233 -9.26 14.77 18.60
CA THR A 233 -10.36 15.50 17.97
C THR A 233 -11.11 14.68 16.93
N SER A 234 -10.44 13.68 16.35
CA SER A 234 -11.03 12.69 15.47
C SER A 234 -10.25 11.39 15.53
N LEU A 235 -10.93 10.28 15.25
CA LEU A 235 -10.30 8.98 15.06
C LEU A 235 -10.22 8.67 13.57
N ASP A 236 -9.00 8.56 13.06
CA ASP A 236 -8.74 8.19 11.67
C ASP A 236 -8.46 6.70 11.58
N VAL A 237 -8.97 6.05 10.54
CA VAL A 237 -8.72 4.64 10.29
C VAL A 237 -7.84 4.48 9.06
N ALA A 238 -6.76 3.71 9.22
CA ALA A 238 -5.91 3.28 8.12
C ALA A 238 -6.22 1.82 7.77
N VAL A 239 -6.41 1.56 6.48
CA VAL A 239 -6.81 0.26 5.92
C VAL A 239 -5.83 -0.26 4.88
N GLU A 240 -4.92 0.59 4.41
CA GLU A 240 -3.99 0.31 3.34
C GLU A 240 -2.82 -0.57 3.83
N GLY A 241 -2.87 -1.85 3.47
CA GLY A 241 -1.86 -2.84 3.80
C GLY A 241 -0.76 -3.00 2.75
N LEU A 242 0.16 -3.93 3.04
CA LEU A 242 1.28 -4.27 2.16
C LEU A 242 0.77 -4.78 0.80
N ASN A 243 1.35 -4.29 -0.30
CA ASN A 243 1.01 -4.69 -1.68
C ASN A 243 -0.47 -4.51 -2.05
N GLY A 244 -1.15 -3.50 -1.47
CA GLY A 244 -2.55 -3.21 -1.75
C GLY A 244 -3.54 -4.19 -1.11
N GLN A 245 -3.10 -5.00 -0.14
CA GLN A 245 -4.00 -5.81 0.68
C GLN A 245 -4.88 -4.92 1.55
N LEU A 246 -6.14 -5.32 1.71
CA LEU A 246 -7.11 -4.63 2.55
C LEU A 246 -7.69 -5.60 3.57
N PRO A 247 -8.03 -5.12 4.77
CA PRO A 247 -8.80 -5.90 5.74
C PRO A 247 -10.21 -6.14 5.23
N ASN A 248 -10.87 -7.10 5.84
CA ASN A 248 -12.29 -7.33 5.63
C ASN A 248 -13.12 -6.08 5.98
N LEU A 249 -13.98 -5.65 5.06
CA LEU A 249 -14.84 -4.46 5.19
C LEU A 249 -15.74 -4.49 6.44
N ASP A 250 -16.14 -5.67 6.93
CA ASP A 250 -16.96 -5.76 8.14
C ASP A 250 -16.22 -5.26 9.40
N LEU A 251 -14.90 -5.42 9.46
CA LEU A 251 -14.09 -4.88 10.56
C LEU A 251 -14.09 -3.35 10.55
N LEU A 252 -14.05 -2.74 9.37
CA LEU A 252 -14.17 -1.29 9.20
C LEU A 252 -15.57 -0.79 9.57
N ASN A 253 -16.61 -1.51 9.16
CA ASN A 253 -17.99 -1.19 9.49
C ASN A 253 -18.23 -1.28 11.00
N LEU A 254 -17.59 -2.25 11.67
CA LEU A 254 -17.63 -2.39 13.12
C LEU A 254 -17.06 -1.14 13.80
N PHE A 255 -15.87 -0.70 13.38
CA PHE A 255 -15.24 0.53 13.87
C PHE A 255 -16.17 1.73 13.68
N GLN A 256 -16.69 1.94 12.47
CA GLN A 256 -17.58 3.07 12.19
C GLN A 256 -18.84 3.05 13.07
N THR A 257 -19.43 1.88 13.30
CA THR A 257 -20.68 1.79 14.07
C THR A 257 -20.44 2.10 15.55
N PHE A 258 -19.30 1.69 16.13
CA PHE A 258 -18.92 2.08 17.49
C PHE A 258 -18.49 3.55 17.60
N CYS A 259 -17.85 4.11 16.57
CA CYS A 259 -17.64 5.55 16.50
C CYS A 259 -18.95 6.32 16.63
N GLN A 260 -19.94 5.97 15.80
CA GLN A 260 -21.25 6.63 15.76
C GLN A 260 -21.99 6.48 17.09
N LYS A 261 -21.98 5.27 17.68
CA LYS A 261 -22.57 5.02 19.00
C LYS A 261 -21.91 5.87 20.09
N GLY A 262 -20.59 6.01 20.06
CA GLY A 262 -19.82 6.81 21.01
C GLY A 262 -19.86 8.31 20.75
N GLY A 263 -20.53 8.78 19.69
CA GLY A 263 -20.48 10.17 19.24
C GLY A 263 -19.08 10.63 18.80
N LEU A 264 -18.19 9.68 18.52
CA LEU A 264 -16.82 9.93 18.08
C LEU A 264 -16.84 10.27 16.58
N LEU A 265 -16.18 11.36 16.25
CA LEU A 265 -16.02 11.76 14.87
C LEU A 265 -14.88 10.95 14.25
N CYS A 266 -15.19 10.28 13.14
CA CYS A 266 -14.26 9.38 12.46
C CYS A 266 -13.92 9.89 11.06
N THR A 267 -12.66 9.77 10.69
CA THR A 267 -12.11 10.21 9.41
C THR A 267 -11.47 9.04 8.67
N LEU A 268 -11.32 9.21 7.36
CA LEU A 268 -10.52 8.34 6.50
C LEU A 268 -9.46 9.21 5.84
N GLN A 269 -8.18 8.87 6.01
CA GLN A 269 -7.05 9.64 5.48
C GLN A 269 -7.09 11.13 5.92
N GLY A 270 -7.55 11.40 7.13
CA GLY A 270 -7.72 12.75 7.67
C GLY A 270 -8.88 13.55 7.07
N LYS A 271 -9.61 13.02 6.09
CA LYS A 271 -10.78 13.65 5.49
C LYS A 271 -12.05 13.23 6.24
N LEU A 272 -12.91 14.22 6.47
CA LEU A 272 -14.24 14.01 7.06
C LEU A 272 -15.18 13.36 6.05
N GLN A 273 -16.13 12.60 6.56
CA GLN A 273 -17.24 12.14 5.72
C GLN A 273 -18.07 13.35 5.23
N PRO A 274 -18.42 13.41 3.92
CA PRO A 274 -19.38 14.38 3.41
C PRO A 274 -20.73 14.24 4.12
N GLN A 275 -21.22 15.34 4.70
CA GLN A 275 -22.56 15.40 5.30
C GLN A 275 -23.63 15.62 4.22
N ASP A 276 -23.35 16.55 3.30
CA ASP A 276 -24.25 16.90 2.20
C ASP A 276 -23.78 16.29 0.89
N TRP A 277 -24.63 15.42 0.33
CA TRP A 277 -24.39 14.73 -0.95
C TRP A 277 -25.10 15.40 -2.14
N THR A 278 -25.86 16.46 -1.87
CA THR A 278 -26.64 17.22 -2.85
C THR A 278 -25.82 18.33 -3.50
N SER A 279 -24.81 18.86 -2.80
CA SER A 279 -23.84 19.81 -3.35
C SER A 279 -22.77 19.08 -4.17
N ILE A 280 -22.13 19.82 -5.07
CA ILE A 280 -20.99 19.33 -5.86
C ILE A 280 -19.75 19.03 -4.99
N ASP A 281 -19.70 19.58 -3.78
CA ASP A 281 -18.57 19.44 -2.86
C ASP A 281 -18.45 18.01 -2.33
N GLY A 282 -19.58 17.33 -2.05
CA GLY A 282 -19.60 15.96 -1.55
C GLY A 282 -18.97 14.94 -2.51
N PRO A 283 -19.42 14.88 -3.78
CA PRO A 283 -18.78 14.03 -4.80
C PRO A 283 -17.32 14.41 -5.06
N LEU A 284 -16.97 15.70 -5.08
CA LEU A 284 -15.58 16.14 -5.29
C LEU A 284 -14.66 15.63 -4.16
N GLN A 285 -15.09 15.77 -2.91
CA GLN A 285 -14.37 15.24 -1.76
C GLN A 285 -14.27 13.71 -1.81
N SER A 286 -15.29 13.04 -2.34
CA SER A 286 -15.29 11.58 -2.53
C SER A 286 -14.30 11.15 -3.62
N VAL A 287 -14.17 11.92 -4.72
CA VAL A 287 -13.13 11.70 -5.74
C VAL A 287 -11.74 11.89 -5.13
N GLN A 288 -11.55 12.96 -4.34
CA GLN A 288 -10.28 13.24 -3.66
C GLN A 288 -9.88 12.08 -2.75
N THR A 289 -10.81 11.60 -1.90
CA THR A 289 -10.56 10.48 -0.97
C THR A 289 -10.30 9.17 -1.72
N LEU A 290 -11.06 8.90 -2.79
CA LEU A 290 -10.86 7.71 -3.61
C LEU A 290 -9.48 7.74 -4.31
N LEU A 291 -9.09 8.87 -4.87
CA LEU A 291 -7.80 9.03 -5.55
C LEU A 291 -6.64 8.93 -4.56
N LEU A 292 -6.80 9.51 -3.37
CA LEU A 292 -5.84 9.34 -2.28
C LEU A 292 -5.68 7.84 -1.92
N MET A 293 -6.77 7.12 -1.69
CA MET A 293 -6.71 5.67 -1.41
C MET A 293 -6.00 4.87 -2.51
N VAL A 294 -6.30 5.16 -3.78
CA VAL A 294 -5.64 4.48 -4.91
C VAL A 294 -4.14 4.77 -4.95
N LEU A 295 -3.73 6.02 -4.72
CA LEU A 295 -2.32 6.40 -4.68
C LEU A 295 -1.58 5.75 -3.49
N GLN A 296 -2.22 5.68 -2.31
CA GLN A 296 -1.65 4.98 -1.15
C GLN A 296 -1.50 3.49 -1.40
N GLN A 297 -2.51 2.83 -1.97
CA GLN A 297 -2.43 1.42 -2.31
C GLN A 297 -1.40 1.15 -3.40
N ALA A 298 -1.29 2.04 -4.40
CA ALA A 298 -0.30 1.93 -5.47
C ALA A 298 1.14 2.00 -4.94
N SER A 299 1.38 2.67 -3.81
CA SER A 299 2.70 2.67 -3.16
C SER A 299 3.14 1.26 -2.70
N GLY A 300 2.18 0.36 -2.44
CA GLY A 300 2.44 -0.97 -1.88
C GLY A 300 2.96 -0.96 -0.44
N ARG A 301 3.15 0.22 0.18
CA ARG A 301 3.62 0.38 1.55
C ARG A 301 2.49 0.13 2.56
N PRO A 302 2.74 -0.62 3.64
CA PRO A 302 1.80 -0.69 4.75
C PRO A 302 1.72 0.66 5.46
N HIS A 303 0.52 1.24 5.55
CA HIS A 303 0.33 2.55 6.18
C HIS A 303 0.24 2.49 7.71
N GLY A 304 0.24 1.31 8.31
CA GLY A 304 0.33 1.09 9.75
C GLY A 304 0.61 -0.38 10.06
N ALA A 305 0.78 -0.70 11.34
CA ALA A 305 1.11 -2.06 11.78
C ALA A 305 0.13 -3.13 11.27
N HIS A 306 -1.14 -2.77 11.08
CA HIS A 306 -2.17 -3.66 10.53
C HIS A 306 -1.81 -4.30 9.19
N GLY A 307 -1.09 -3.59 8.31
CA GLY A 307 -0.76 -4.08 6.97
C GLY A 307 0.11 -5.33 6.96
N LEU A 308 0.86 -5.57 8.04
CA LEU A 308 1.69 -6.77 8.22
C LEU A 308 0.87 -7.97 8.68
N PHE A 309 -0.19 -7.76 9.47
CA PHE A 309 -1.10 -8.83 9.92
C PHE A 309 -1.88 -9.46 8.74
N LEU A 310 -2.25 -8.65 7.75
CA LEU A 310 -3.02 -9.09 6.57
C LEU A 310 -2.29 -10.20 5.79
N ARG A 311 -0.95 -10.15 5.75
CA ARG A 311 -0.11 -11.19 5.14
C ARG A 311 -0.35 -12.58 5.73
N TYR A 312 -0.64 -12.64 7.02
CA TYR A 312 -0.89 -13.87 7.77
C TYR A 312 -2.38 -14.26 7.81
N ARG A 313 -3.22 -13.61 6.99
CA ARG A 313 -4.68 -13.73 7.01
C ARG A 313 -5.28 -13.44 8.39
N VAL A 314 -4.70 -12.45 9.06
CA VAL A 314 -5.23 -11.87 10.29
C VAL A 314 -5.83 -10.52 9.93
N GLU A 315 -7.15 -10.40 10.09
CA GLU A 315 -7.84 -9.16 9.77
C GLU A 315 -7.48 -8.08 10.79
N ALA A 316 -6.98 -6.94 10.29
CA ALA A 316 -6.45 -5.90 11.16
C ALA A 316 -6.74 -4.48 10.68
N LEU A 317 -6.92 -3.56 11.63
CA LEU A 317 -7.06 -2.12 11.37
C LEU A 317 -6.10 -1.32 12.24
N THR A 318 -5.63 -0.18 11.74
CA THR A 318 -4.91 0.82 12.55
C THR A 318 -5.80 2.01 12.81
N LEU A 319 -5.98 2.35 14.10
CA LEU A 319 -6.75 3.48 14.57
C LEU A 319 -5.82 4.58 15.05
N ARG A 320 -5.95 5.76 14.46
CA ARG A 320 -5.10 6.93 14.68
C ARG A 320 -5.89 8.04 15.37
N GLY A 321 -5.35 8.57 16.46
CA GLY A 321 -5.89 9.75 17.11
C GLY A 321 -5.33 11.01 16.47
N ILE A 322 -6.16 11.76 15.75
CA ILE A 322 -5.77 13.04 15.15
C ILE A 322 -6.08 14.18 16.13
N ASN A 323 -5.08 15.04 16.34
CA ASN A 323 -5.25 16.32 17.01
C ASN A 323 -5.24 17.43 15.95
N SER A 324 -6.41 18.00 15.67
CA SER A 324 -6.64 19.08 14.71
C SER A 324 -7.23 20.30 15.42
N PHE A 325 -7.24 21.46 14.77
CA PHE A 325 -7.87 22.69 15.27
C PHE A 325 -9.40 22.61 15.20
N ARG A 326 -9.99 21.69 15.98
CA ARG A 326 -11.45 21.52 16.08
C ARG A 326 -11.92 21.88 17.49
N GLN A 327 -13.16 22.39 17.57
CA GLN A 327 -13.76 22.82 18.84
C GLN A 327 -14.04 21.64 19.76
N TYR A 328 -14.45 20.50 19.20
CA TYR A 328 -14.75 19.29 19.96
C TYR A 328 -13.49 18.48 20.25
N LYS A 329 -13.33 18.13 21.52
CA LYS A 329 -12.24 17.29 22.04
C LYS A 329 -12.86 16.08 22.70
N TYR A 330 -12.42 14.90 22.30
CA TYR A 330 -12.88 13.64 22.86
C TYR A 330 -11.95 13.17 23.97
N ASP A 331 -12.55 12.57 24.99
CA ASP A 331 -11.81 11.94 26.06
C ASP A 331 -11.38 10.52 25.68
N LEU A 332 -10.28 10.05 26.26
CA LEU A 332 -9.81 8.66 26.17
C LEU A 332 -10.84 7.66 26.68
N VAL A 333 -11.76 8.07 27.55
CA VAL A 333 -12.92 7.25 27.96
C VAL A 333 -13.78 6.88 26.75
N ALA A 334 -14.08 7.83 25.87
CA ALA A 334 -14.93 7.58 24.70
C ALA A 334 -14.22 6.63 23.72
N VAL A 335 -12.91 6.86 23.47
CA VAL A 335 -12.08 5.97 22.64
C VAL A 335 -11.99 4.56 23.25
N GLY A 336 -11.77 4.47 24.56
CA GLY A 336 -11.69 3.19 25.27
C GLY A 336 -13.01 2.42 25.26
N LYS A 337 -14.17 3.11 25.36
CA LYS A 337 -15.49 2.48 25.17
C LYS A 337 -15.66 1.93 23.76
N ALA A 338 -15.29 2.69 22.72
CA ALA A 338 -15.35 2.20 21.35
C ALA A 338 -14.48 0.94 21.15
N LEU A 339 -13.25 0.94 21.68
CA LEU A 339 -12.36 -0.21 21.65
C LEU A 339 -12.92 -1.40 22.45
N GLU A 340 -13.46 -1.19 23.65
CA GLU A 340 -14.13 -2.23 24.43
C GLU A 340 -15.27 -2.86 23.61
N GLY A 341 -16.14 -2.03 23.02
CA GLY A 341 -17.24 -2.47 22.17
C GLY A 341 -16.77 -3.33 20.99
N MET A 342 -15.73 -2.87 20.27
CA MET A 342 -15.12 -3.62 19.18
C MET A 342 -14.58 -4.98 19.65
N PHE A 343 -13.77 -5.01 20.71
CA PHE A 343 -13.22 -6.26 21.24
C PHE A 343 -14.31 -7.21 21.74
N ARG A 344 -15.40 -6.71 22.33
CA ARG A 344 -16.55 -7.54 22.73
C ARG A 344 -17.23 -8.18 21.52
N LYS A 345 -17.28 -7.50 20.38
CA LYS A 345 -17.82 -8.06 19.14
C LYS A 345 -16.87 -9.07 18.48
N LEU A 346 -15.58 -8.75 18.41
CA LEU A 346 -14.56 -9.69 17.91
C LEU A 346 -14.48 -10.95 18.76
N ASN A 347 -14.68 -10.82 20.08
CA ASN A 347 -14.73 -11.95 21.00
C ASN A 347 -15.86 -12.94 20.68
N HIS A 348 -16.96 -12.49 20.08
CA HIS A 348 -18.09 -13.33 19.70
C HIS A 348 -17.98 -13.99 18.31
N LEU A 349 -16.94 -13.68 17.53
CA LEU A 349 -16.74 -14.32 16.22
C LEU A 349 -16.51 -15.83 16.39
N LEU A 350 -17.34 -16.66 15.75
CA LEU A 350 -17.17 -18.10 15.78
C LEU A 350 -16.12 -18.58 14.77
N GLU A 351 -16.00 -17.84 13.67
CA GLU A 351 -15.10 -18.14 12.55
C GLU A 351 -14.29 -16.90 12.19
N ARG A 352 -13.26 -17.09 11.36
CA ARG A 352 -12.53 -15.95 10.77
C ARG A 352 -13.46 -15.18 9.83
N LEU A 353 -13.24 -13.88 9.77
CA LEU A 353 -13.92 -12.96 8.87
C LEU A 353 -13.72 -13.37 7.39
N HIS A 354 -14.78 -13.89 6.75
CA HIS A 354 -14.71 -14.36 5.36
C HIS A 354 -15.85 -13.88 4.44
N GLN A 355 -16.98 -13.45 5.02
CA GLN A 355 -18.21 -13.23 4.25
C GLN A 355 -18.24 -11.91 3.46
N SER A 356 -17.59 -10.87 3.96
CA SER A 356 -17.57 -9.54 3.33
C SER A 356 -16.37 -9.32 2.39
N PHE A 357 -16.28 -8.14 1.79
CA PHE A 357 -15.36 -7.85 0.68
C PHE A 357 -13.92 -7.61 1.15
N PHE A 358 -12.96 -8.13 0.37
CA PHE A 358 -11.52 -7.89 0.51
C PHE A 358 -10.94 -6.94 -0.55
N PHE A 359 -11.70 -6.67 -1.62
CA PHE A 359 -11.30 -5.79 -2.70
C PHE A 359 -12.34 -4.70 -2.88
N TYR A 360 -12.06 -3.54 -2.28
CA TYR A 360 -12.94 -2.39 -2.31
C TYR A 360 -12.17 -1.08 -2.32
N LEU A 361 -12.81 -0.02 -2.78
CA LEU A 361 -12.37 1.36 -2.62
C LEU A 361 -13.36 2.11 -1.74
N LEU A 362 -12.89 3.07 -0.95
CA LEU A 362 -13.68 3.85 -0.01
C LEU A 362 -13.69 5.33 -0.44
N PRO A 363 -14.69 5.75 -1.22
CA PRO A 363 -14.92 7.19 -1.45
C PRO A 363 -15.29 7.92 -0.15
N ALA A 364 -15.89 7.24 0.82
CA ALA A 364 -16.18 7.78 2.15
C ALA A 364 -16.29 6.63 3.18
N LEU A 365 -16.19 6.92 4.47
CA LEU A 365 -16.25 5.87 5.51
C LEU A 365 -17.56 5.05 5.50
N SER A 366 -18.70 5.63 5.14
CA SER A 366 -20.00 4.92 5.04
C SER A 366 -20.33 4.36 3.66
N ARG A 367 -19.44 4.49 2.68
CA ARG A 367 -19.70 4.09 1.30
C ARG A 367 -18.49 3.39 0.70
N PHE A 368 -18.74 2.29 -0.01
CA PHE A 368 -17.69 1.52 -0.65
C PHE A 368 -18.03 1.25 -2.12
N VAL A 369 -16.99 0.98 -2.90
CA VAL A 369 -17.05 0.54 -4.29
C VAL A 369 -16.43 -0.83 -4.36
N SER A 370 -17.21 -1.84 -4.73
CA SER A 370 -16.74 -3.22 -4.85
C SER A 370 -15.91 -3.43 -6.12
N ILE A 371 -15.14 -4.51 -6.13
CA ILE A 371 -14.35 -4.94 -7.30
C ILE A 371 -15.15 -4.96 -8.61
N GLY A 372 -16.40 -5.42 -8.59
CA GLY A 372 -17.24 -5.47 -9.80
C GLY A 372 -17.51 -4.10 -10.43
N LEU A 373 -17.46 -3.01 -9.65
CA LEU A 373 -17.77 -1.66 -10.10
C LEU A 373 -16.55 -0.92 -10.64
N TYR A 374 -15.36 -1.10 -10.05
CA TYR A 374 -14.16 -0.43 -10.53
C TYR A 374 -13.39 -1.22 -11.60
N MET A 375 -13.55 -2.54 -11.69
CA MET A 375 -12.89 -3.36 -12.71
C MET A 375 -13.19 -2.95 -14.15
N PRO A 376 -14.41 -2.48 -14.52
CA PRO A 376 -14.67 -1.94 -15.85
C PRO A 376 -13.76 -0.75 -16.23
N ALA A 377 -13.44 0.17 -15.30
CA ALA A 377 -12.51 1.25 -15.59
C ALA A 377 -11.12 0.73 -15.96
N ALA A 378 -10.60 -0.23 -15.18
CA ALA A 378 -9.35 -0.90 -15.49
C ALA A 378 -9.43 -1.66 -16.84
N GLY A 379 -10.54 -2.35 -17.11
CA GLY A 379 -10.79 -3.06 -18.36
C GLY A 379 -10.75 -2.14 -19.58
N PHE A 380 -11.38 -0.96 -19.52
CA PHE A 380 -11.33 0.03 -20.58
C PHE A 380 -9.93 0.59 -20.82
N LEU A 381 -9.13 0.79 -19.77
CA LEU A 381 -7.74 1.23 -19.90
C LEU A 381 -6.85 0.12 -20.49
N LEU A 382 -7.02 -1.13 -20.04
CA LEU A 382 -6.29 -2.29 -20.57
C LEU A 382 -6.69 -2.63 -22.01
N LEU A 383 -7.95 -2.37 -22.40
CA LEU A 383 -8.42 -2.56 -23.76
C LEU A 383 -7.62 -1.71 -24.76
N VAL A 384 -7.16 -0.51 -24.37
CA VAL A 384 -6.29 0.32 -25.20
C VAL A 384 -4.98 -0.40 -25.53
N LEU A 385 -4.37 -1.05 -24.53
CA LEU A 385 -3.15 -1.83 -24.73
C LEU A 385 -3.39 -3.02 -25.65
N GLY A 386 -4.50 -3.74 -25.46
CA GLY A 386 -4.89 -4.87 -26.33
C GLY A 386 -5.15 -4.47 -27.78
N LEU A 387 -5.88 -3.37 -27.97
CA LEU A 387 -6.16 -2.79 -29.29
C LEU A 387 -4.88 -2.32 -30.00
N LYS A 388 -3.93 -1.73 -29.28
CA LYS A 388 -2.63 -1.33 -29.84
C LYS A 388 -1.74 -2.51 -30.15
N ALA A 389 -1.72 -3.54 -29.30
CA ALA A 389 -1.01 -4.78 -29.59
C ALA A 389 -1.57 -5.46 -30.85
N LEU A 390 -2.90 -5.48 -31.02
CA LEU A 390 -3.55 -6.03 -32.22
C LEU A 390 -3.20 -5.23 -33.49
N GLU A 391 -3.22 -3.90 -33.42
CA GLU A 391 -2.80 -3.05 -34.54
C GLU A 391 -1.35 -3.32 -34.97
N LEU A 392 -0.42 -3.38 -34.01
CA LEU A 392 0.98 -3.69 -34.28
C LEU A 392 1.14 -5.08 -34.89
N TRP A 393 0.43 -6.08 -34.35
CA TRP A 393 0.44 -7.45 -34.87
C TRP A 393 -0.07 -7.53 -36.32
N MET A 394 -1.19 -6.84 -36.61
CA MET A 394 -1.76 -6.77 -37.96
C MET A 394 -0.82 -6.07 -38.94
N GLN A 395 -0.19 -4.97 -38.54
CA GLN A 395 0.79 -4.25 -39.37
C GLN A 395 2.01 -5.12 -39.69
N LEU A 396 2.53 -5.87 -38.71
CA LEU A 396 3.62 -6.85 -38.90
C LEU A 396 3.22 -7.97 -39.87
N HIS A 397 1.99 -8.47 -39.77
CA HIS A 397 1.51 -9.55 -40.65
C HIS A 397 1.21 -9.07 -42.08
N GLU A 398 0.67 -7.86 -42.27
CA GLU A 398 0.48 -7.30 -43.61
C GLU A 398 1.81 -6.93 -44.28
N ALA A 399 2.81 -6.46 -43.51
CA ALA A 399 4.16 -6.20 -44.02
C ALA A 399 4.90 -7.48 -44.44
N GLY A 400 4.61 -8.63 -43.81
CA GLY A 400 5.15 -9.94 -44.19
C GLY A 400 4.51 -10.59 -45.42
N VAL A 401 3.43 -10.01 -45.97
CA VAL A 401 2.65 -10.57 -47.10
C VAL A 401 2.68 -9.65 -48.35
N GLY A 402 3.69 -8.78 -48.48
CA GLY A 402 3.95 -8.02 -49.72
C GLY A 402 4.20 -8.93 -50.94
N PRO A 403 3.82 -8.51 -52.16
CA PRO A 403 3.21 -9.38 -53.17
C PRO A 403 4.20 -10.24 -53.97
N GLU A 404 4.19 -11.56 -53.78
CA GLU A 404 4.75 -12.51 -54.78
C GLU A 404 3.76 -12.85 -55.91
N GLU A 405 2.51 -12.38 -55.85
CA GLU A 405 1.49 -12.65 -56.87
C GLU A 405 0.95 -11.37 -57.51
N ALA A 406 1.81 -10.68 -58.28
CA ALA A 406 1.34 -9.72 -59.28
C ALA A 406 2.28 -9.73 -60.50
N GLY A 407 1.90 -10.50 -61.53
CA GLY A 407 2.22 -10.24 -62.94
C GLY A 407 3.69 -10.18 -63.35
N LYS A 408 4.19 -11.26 -63.94
CA LYS A 408 5.35 -11.21 -64.84
C LYS A 408 5.03 -10.34 -66.07
N THR A 409 5.54 -9.11 -66.12
CA THR A 409 5.87 -8.40 -67.36
C THR A 409 7.22 -7.69 -67.21
N PRO A 410 8.15 -7.82 -68.18
CA PRO A 410 9.50 -7.26 -68.04
C PRO A 410 9.55 -5.81 -68.54
N GLY A 411 9.96 -4.86 -67.70
CA GLY A 411 10.21 -3.48 -68.14
C GLY A 411 10.51 -2.48 -67.02
N SER A 412 11.80 -2.31 -66.72
CA SER A 412 12.51 -1.15 -66.13
C SER A 412 11.80 -0.18 -65.16
N SER A 413 12.24 -0.16 -63.90
CA SER A 413 12.20 1.02 -63.00
C SER A 413 13.33 0.95 -61.92
N PRO A 414 13.73 2.08 -61.31
CA PRO A 414 15.04 2.29 -60.65
C PRO A 414 15.14 1.67 -59.24
N PRO A 415 16.33 1.62 -58.59
CA PRO A 415 16.54 0.77 -57.41
C PRO A 415 15.74 1.26 -56.21
N HIS A 416 14.80 0.43 -55.74
CA HIS A 416 14.20 0.57 -54.43
C HIS A 416 15.26 0.28 -53.33
N PRO A 417 15.31 1.05 -52.23
CA PRO A 417 16.16 0.71 -51.09
C PRO A 417 15.71 -0.64 -50.51
N PRO A 418 16.63 -1.46 -49.96
CA PRO A 418 16.30 -2.79 -49.50
C PRO A 418 15.29 -2.68 -48.35
N THR A 419 14.07 -3.14 -48.59
CA THR A 419 13.09 -3.44 -47.55
C THR A 419 13.65 -4.55 -46.69
N GLN A 420 14.34 -4.18 -45.62
CA GLN A 420 14.67 -5.09 -44.52
C GLN A 420 13.36 -5.59 -43.93
N GLY A 421 12.97 -6.81 -44.29
CA GLY A 421 12.00 -7.55 -43.51
C GLY A 421 12.52 -7.58 -42.08
N VAL A 422 11.75 -7.03 -41.14
CA VAL A 422 12.03 -7.15 -39.71
C VAL A 422 11.88 -8.62 -39.36
N ALA A 423 12.93 -9.40 -39.59
CA ALA A 423 13.01 -10.78 -39.17
C ALA A 423 12.82 -10.78 -37.66
N LEU A 424 12.03 -11.72 -37.12
CA LEU A 424 11.81 -11.85 -35.67
C LEU A 424 13.13 -11.82 -34.87
N ALA A 425 14.24 -12.22 -35.49
CA ALA A 425 15.59 -12.14 -34.96
C ALA A 425 16.08 -10.72 -34.62
N SER A 426 15.67 -9.68 -35.36
CA SER A 426 16.07 -8.28 -35.06
C SER A 426 15.32 -7.69 -33.85
N LEU A 427 14.23 -8.32 -33.40
CA LEU A 427 13.50 -7.95 -32.19
C LEU A 427 14.09 -8.59 -30.92
N VAL A 428 14.92 -9.63 -31.07
CA VAL A 428 15.54 -10.34 -29.94
C VAL A 428 16.57 -9.46 -29.23
N ALA A 429 17.42 -8.74 -29.98
CA ALA A 429 18.43 -7.86 -29.42
C ALA A 429 17.85 -6.73 -28.55
N PRO A 430 16.89 -5.90 -29.02
CA PRO A 430 16.29 -4.85 -28.18
C PRO A 430 15.55 -5.42 -26.97
N LEU A 431 14.91 -6.59 -27.08
CA LEU A 431 14.27 -7.29 -25.97
C LEU A 431 15.28 -7.72 -24.90
N LEU A 432 16.41 -8.30 -25.30
CA LEU A 432 17.46 -8.68 -24.36
C LEU A 432 18.08 -7.45 -23.69
N VAL A 433 18.34 -6.38 -24.45
CA VAL A 433 18.92 -5.14 -23.92
C VAL A 433 17.96 -4.46 -22.92
N SER A 434 16.67 -4.37 -23.23
CA SER A 434 15.70 -3.75 -22.30
C SER A 434 15.52 -4.55 -21.01
N GLN A 435 15.50 -5.88 -21.10
CA GLN A 435 15.38 -6.75 -19.93
C GLN A 435 16.67 -6.73 -19.10
N ALA A 436 17.84 -6.71 -19.77
CA ALA A 436 19.12 -6.53 -19.10
C ALA A 436 19.20 -5.18 -18.37
N MET A 437 18.67 -4.11 -18.95
CA MET A 437 18.63 -2.79 -18.31
C MET A 437 17.66 -2.75 -17.12
N GLY A 438 16.53 -3.46 -17.18
CA GLY A 438 15.65 -3.63 -16.01
C GLY A 438 16.29 -4.44 -14.89
N LEU A 439 16.97 -5.54 -15.23
CA LEU A 439 17.71 -6.34 -14.27
C LEU A 439 18.86 -5.53 -13.64
N ALA A 440 19.56 -4.73 -14.45
CA ALA A 440 20.57 -3.80 -13.99
C ALA A 440 19.97 -2.81 -12.98
N LEU A 441 18.82 -2.21 -13.29
CA LEU A 441 18.12 -1.27 -12.40
C LEU A 441 17.68 -1.92 -11.07
N TYR A 442 17.37 -3.22 -11.09
CA TYR A 442 17.00 -3.98 -9.89
C TYR A 442 18.21 -4.35 -9.02
N VAL A 443 19.31 -4.82 -9.62
CA VAL A 443 20.43 -5.46 -8.90
C VAL A 443 21.57 -4.49 -8.57
N LEU A 444 21.97 -3.65 -9.54
CA LEU A 444 23.16 -2.81 -9.40
C LEU A 444 23.10 -1.77 -8.29
N PRO A 445 21.96 -1.13 -7.95
CA PRO A 445 21.94 -0.18 -6.85
C PRO A 445 22.33 -0.80 -5.50
N VAL A 446 21.94 -2.06 -5.29
CA VAL A 446 22.21 -2.81 -4.05
C VAL A 446 23.62 -3.39 -3.99
N LEU A 447 24.17 -3.80 -5.13
CA LEU A 447 25.55 -4.30 -5.20
C LEU A 447 26.58 -3.16 -5.28
N GLY A 448 26.24 -2.09 -6.00
CA GLY A 448 27.11 -0.98 -6.35
C GLY A 448 27.31 0.03 -5.22
N GLN A 449 26.44 0.04 -4.20
CA GLN A 449 26.54 0.96 -3.07
C GLN A 449 27.91 0.92 -2.36
N HIS A 450 28.43 -0.27 -2.06
CA HIS A 450 29.69 -0.42 -1.31
C HIS A 450 30.89 0.05 -2.14
N VAL A 451 30.81 -0.09 -3.46
CA VAL A 451 31.83 0.41 -4.38
C VAL A 451 31.72 1.93 -4.49
N ALA A 452 30.50 2.48 -4.59
CA ALA A 452 30.27 3.90 -4.71
C ALA A 452 30.73 4.69 -3.47
N THR A 453 30.46 4.20 -2.26
CA THR A 453 30.87 4.87 -1.01
C THR A 453 32.37 4.79 -0.75
N GLN A 454 33.07 3.80 -1.31
CA GLN A 454 34.54 3.74 -1.25
C GLN A 454 35.22 4.78 -2.14
N HIS A 455 34.59 5.15 -3.26
CA HIS A 455 35.20 6.03 -4.28
C HIS A 455 34.68 7.47 -4.21
N PHE A 456 33.48 7.70 -3.67
CA PHE A 456 32.85 9.01 -3.56
C PHE A 456 32.40 9.31 -2.12
N PRO A 457 32.53 10.56 -1.65
CA PRO A 457 32.09 10.97 -0.31
C PRO A 457 30.56 11.19 -0.30
N VAL A 458 29.80 10.11 -0.49
CA VAL A 458 28.34 10.12 -0.66
C VAL A 458 27.74 9.11 0.31
N ALA A 459 26.56 9.41 0.88
CA ALA A 459 25.88 8.46 1.75
C ALA A 459 25.43 7.20 0.99
N GLU A 460 25.31 6.05 1.67
CA GLU A 460 24.88 4.79 1.03
C GLU A 460 23.50 4.93 0.37
N ALA A 461 22.53 5.62 1.01
CA ALA A 461 21.22 5.89 0.44
C ALA A 461 21.30 6.78 -0.82
N GLU A 462 22.13 7.82 -0.79
CA GLU A 462 22.36 8.69 -1.95
C GLU A 462 23.04 7.91 -3.10
N ALA A 463 23.97 7.01 -2.80
CA ALA A 463 24.63 6.17 -3.79
C ALA A 463 23.63 5.25 -4.52
N VAL A 464 22.65 4.67 -3.81
CA VAL A 464 21.56 3.88 -4.41
C VAL A 464 20.74 4.73 -5.36
N VAL A 465 20.36 5.94 -4.94
CA VAL A 465 19.54 6.83 -5.77
C VAL A 465 20.32 7.30 -7.01
N LEU A 466 21.59 7.66 -6.85
CA LEU A 466 22.45 8.07 -7.97
C LEU A 466 22.68 6.93 -8.96
N THR A 467 22.88 5.70 -8.49
CA THR A 467 23.03 4.52 -9.36
C THR A 467 21.72 4.21 -10.09
N LEU A 468 20.55 4.29 -9.43
CA LEU A 468 19.24 4.20 -10.08
C LEU A 468 19.08 5.23 -11.20
N LEU A 469 19.38 6.50 -10.91
CA LEU A 469 19.31 7.59 -11.89
C LEU A 469 20.28 7.40 -13.05
N ALA A 470 21.50 6.93 -12.79
CA ALA A 470 22.51 6.68 -13.81
C ALA A 470 22.09 5.56 -14.77
N ILE A 471 21.58 4.44 -14.25
CA ILE A 471 21.08 3.33 -15.06
C ILE A 471 19.86 3.79 -15.88
N TYR A 472 18.98 4.56 -15.25
CA TYR A 472 17.83 5.15 -15.93
C TYR A 472 18.23 6.05 -17.09
N ALA A 473 19.17 6.96 -16.86
CA ALA A 473 19.73 7.88 -17.85
C ALA A 473 20.49 7.14 -18.97
N ALA A 474 21.20 6.05 -18.65
CA ALA A 474 21.83 5.20 -19.65
C ALA A 474 20.78 4.55 -20.57
N GLY A 475 19.65 4.10 -20.00
CA GLY A 475 18.52 3.59 -20.78
C GLY A 475 17.88 4.66 -21.69
N LEU A 476 17.83 5.91 -21.24
CA LEU A 476 17.38 7.06 -22.04
C LEU A 476 18.30 7.35 -23.25
N ALA A 477 19.57 6.96 -23.19
CA ALA A 477 20.54 7.16 -24.26
C ALA A 477 20.56 6.02 -25.31
N LEU A 478 19.96 4.86 -25.01
CA LEU A 478 19.86 3.72 -25.92
C LEU A 478 18.98 3.90 -27.17
N PRO A 479 17.90 4.73 -27.21
CA PRO A 479 17.22 5.01 -28.46
C PRO A 479 18.13 5.85 -29.38
N HIS A 480 18.89 5.17 -30.26
CA HIS A 480 19.93 5.76 -31.10
C HIS A 480 19.42 6.73 -32.19
N ASN A 481 18.10 6.90 -32.37
CA ASN A 481 17.53 7.63 -33.52
C ASN A 481 16.35 8.59 -33.22
N THR A 482 16.30 9.24 -32.05
CA THR A 482 15.33 10.34 -31.85
C THR A 482 15.85 11.67 -32.42
N HIS A 483 15.87 11.81 -33.75
CA HIS A 483 16.29 13.05 -34.41
C HIS A 483 15.33 14.25 -34.21
N ARG A 484 14.23 14.10 -33.45
CA ARG A 484 13.29 15.20 -33.18
C ARG A 484 13.18 15.50 -31.69
N PRO A 485 13.35 16.76 -31.26
CA PRO A 485 13.24 17.16 -29.86
C PRO A 485 11.85 16.92 -29.26
N LEU A 486 10.82 16.81 -30.11
CA LEU A 486 9.46 16.49 -29.67
C LEU A 486 9.32 15.04 -29.19
N TYR A 487 10.02 14.09 -29.83
CA TYR A 487 9.97 12.69 -29.41
C TYR A 487 10.78 12.44 -28.15
N THR A 488 11.92 13.13 -27.99
CA THR A 488 12.69 13.05 -26.73
C THR A 488 11.90 13.64 -25.57
N ALA A 489 11.20 14.76 -25.76
CA ALA A 489 10.31 15.32 -24.74
C ALA A 489 9.16 14.37 -24.37
N LEU A 490 8.51 13.75 -25.36
CA LEU A 490 7.42 12.79 -25.10
C LEU A 490 7.93 11.52 -24.40
N LEU A 491 9.13 11.06 -24.75
CA LEU A 491 9.80 9.92 -24.14
C LEU A 491 10.04 10.20 -22.65
N VAL A 492 10.61 11.35 -22.30
CA VAL A 492 10.82 11.76 -20.90
C VAL A 492 9.49 11.92 -20.15
N LEU A 493 8.48 12.55 -20.75
CA LEU A 493 7.18 12.79 -20.10
C LEU A 493 6.39 11.50 -19.83
N THR A 494 6.51 10.49 -20.69
CA THR A 494 5.84 9.18 -20.53
C THR A 494 6.65 8.18 -19.72
N SER A 495 7.78 8.62 -19.17
CA SER A 495 8.74 7.76 -18.53
C SER A 495 8.29 7.38 -17.10
N PRO A 496 8.57 6.14 -16.61
CA PRO A 496 8.13 5.72 -15.28
C PRO A 496 8.56 6.68 -14.16
N ALA A 497 9.76 7.26 -14.25
CA ALA A 497 10.23 8.25 -13.29
C ALA A 497 9.40 9.55 -13.33
N ALA A 498 9.05 10.04 -14.52
CA ALA A 498 8.20 11.23 -14.66
C ALA A 498 6.78 10.96 -14.15
N THR A 499 6.24 9.75 -14.38
CA THR A 499 4.92 9.38 -13.82
C THR A 499 4.94 9.29 -12.30
N LEU A 500 6.03 8.78 -11.70
CA LEU A 500 6.19 8.74 -10.25
C LEU A 500 6.30 10.15 -9.68
N LEU A 501 7.13 11.02 -10.29
CA LEU A 501 7.27 12.41 -9.88
C LEU A 501 5.91 13.14 -9.97
N GLY A 502 5.19 13.00 -11.08
CA GLY A 502 3.85 13.58 -11.23
C GLY A 502 2.85 13.06 -10.20
N SER A 503 2.91 11.76 -9.86
CA SER A 503 2.05 11.17 -8.84
C SER A 503 2.32 11.73 -7.43
N LEU A 504 3.57 12.09 -7.12
CA LEU A 504 3.94 12.72 -5.85
C LEU A 504 3.37 14.14 -5.73
N PHE A 505 3.45 14.93 -6.81
CA PHE A 505 2.83 16.25 -6.84
C PHE A 505 1.30 16.15 -6.72
N LEU A 506 0.67 15.24 -7.47
CA LEU A 506 -0.76 14.98 -7.38
C LEU A 506 -1.18 14.56 -5.97
N TRP A 507 -0.44 13.64 -5.36
CA TRP A 507 -0.66 13.20 -3.98
C TRP A 507 -0.66 14.37 -3.00
N ARG A 508 0.30 15.28 -3.12
CA ARG A 508 0.47 16.43 -2.23
C ARG A 508 -0.58 17.52 -2.44
N GLU A 509 -0.98 17.75 -3.69
CA GLU A 509 -2.12 18.60 -4.02
C GLU A 509 -3.42 18.06 -3.39
N LEU A 510 -3.66 16.74 -3.47
CA LEU A 510 -4.82 16.12 -2.84
C LEU A 510 -4.77 16.18 -1.30
N GLN A 511 -3.59 16.31 -0.71
CA GLN A 511 -3.43 16.54 0.73
C GLN A 511 -3.56 18.01 1.13
N GLU A 512 -3.83 18.92 0.18
CA GLU A 512 -3.87 20.38 0.40
C GLU A 512 -2.54 20.93 0.95
N ALA A 513 -1.44 20.27 0.60
CA ALA A 513 -0.07 20.64 0.99
C ALA A 513 0.82 20.68 -0.26
N PRO A 514 0.61 21.67 -1.17
CA PRO A 514 1.33 21.76 -2.43
C PRO A 514 2.83 21.93 -2.20
N LEU A 515 3.63 21.33 -3.09
CA LEU A 515 5.09 21.32 -3.00
C LEU A 515 5.72 22.32 -3.96
N SER A 516 6.82 22.93 -3.54
CA SER A 516 7.74 23.56 -4.49
C SER A 516 8.46 22.51 -5.35
N LEU A 517 9.01 22.92 -6.50
CA LEU A 517 9.76 22.01 -7.38
C LEU A 517 10.99 21.39 -6.68
N ALA A 518 11.68 22.17 -5.83
CA ALA A 518 12.84 21.71 -5.08
C ALA A 518 12.47 20.65 -4.04
N GLU A 519 11.43 20.90 -3.25
CA GLU A 519 10.91 19.93 -2.27
C GLU A 519 10.37 18.67 -2.96
N GLY A 520 9.70 18.83 -4.10
CA GLY A 520 9.21 17.71 -4.90
C GLY A 520 10.35 16.82 -5.42
N TRP A 521 11.47 17.42 -5.86
CA TRP A 521 12.65 16.66 -6.26
C TRP A 521 13.28 15.92 -5.08
N GLN A 522 13.42 16.55 -3.91
CA GLN A 522 13.95 15.90 -2.71
C GLN A 522 13.07 14.73 -2.25
N LEU A 523 11.75 14.92 -2.21
CA LEU A 523 10.80 13.86 -1.87
C LEU A 523 10.80 12.73 -2.88
N PHE A 524 11.03 13.01 -4.17
CA PHE A 524 11.20 11.99 -5.19
C PHE A 524 12.44 11.12 -4.95
N LEU A 525 13.60 11.73 -4.65
CA LEU A 525 14.82 11.00 -4.32
C LEU A 525 14.62 10.13 -3.06
N ALA A 526 13.99 10.69 -2.02
CA ALA A 526 13.65 9.96 -0.80
C ALA A 526 12.69 8.79 -1.09
N ALA A 527 11.66 8.99 -1.91
CA ALA A 527 10.70 7.95 -2.28
C ALA A 527 11.36 6.79 -3.05
N LEU A 528 12.35 7.07 -3.91
CA LEU A 528 13.12 6.03 -4.60
C LEU A 528 13.94 5.18 -3.61
N ALA A 529 14.68 5.83 -2.70
CA ALA A 529 15.44 5.13 -1.68
C ALA A 529 14.53 4.29 -0.76
N GLN A 530 13.42 4.89 -0.31
CA GLN A 530 12.45 4.24 0.56
C GLN A 530 11.76 3.06 -0.13
N GLY A 531 11.43 3.16 -1.42
CA GLY A 531 10.83 2.06 -2.18
C GLY A 531 11.75 0.84 -2.29
N VAL A 532 13.06 1.05 -2.47
CA VAL A 532 14.06 -0.02 -2.44
C VAL A 532 14.17 -0.62 -1.03
N LEU A 533 14.25 0.24 -0.01
CA LEU A 533 14.30 -0.18 1.38
C LEU A 533 13.11 -1.06 1.73
N GLU A 534 11.89 -0.63 1.40
CA GLU A 534 10.64 -1.35 1.67
C GLU A 534 10.54 -2.70 0.98
N HIS A 535 11.07 -2.81 -0.24
CA HIS A 535 11.16 -4.10 -0.93
C HIS A 535 12.01 -5.08 -0.13
N HIS A 536 13.19 -4.66 0.32
CA HIS A 536 14.10 -5.52 1.08
C HIS A 536 13.66 -5.70 2.54
N THR A 537 12.92 -4.76 3.12
CA THR A 537 12.43 -4.87 4.49
C THR A 537 11.16 -5.70 4.59
N TYR A 538 10.13 -5.37 3.82
CA TYR A 538 8.79 -5.96 3.98
C TYR A 538 8.36 -6.83 2.79
N GLY A 539 9.13 -6.86 1.69
CA GLY A 539 8.73 -7.56 0.48
C GLY A 539 7.70 -6.78 -0.35
N SER A 540 7.76 -5.44 -0.33
CA SER A 540 6.95 -4.60 -1.22
C SER A 540 7.25 -4.91 -2.70
N LEU A 541 6.22 -5.02 -3.53
CA LEU A 541 6.31 -5.40 -4.93
C LEU A 541 6.43 -4.20 -5.89
N LEU A 542 6.29 -2.97 -5.39
CA LEU A 542 6.30 -1.79 -6.26
C LEU A 542 7.64 -1.63 -6.99
N PHE A 543 8.75 -1.66 -6.26
CA PHE A 543 10.09 -1.53 -6.84
C PHE A 543 10.40 -2.59 -7.91
N PRO A 544 10.24 -3.91 -7.66
CA PRO A 544 10.49 -4.92 -8.68
C PRO A 544 9.52 -4.81 -9.87
N LEU A 545 8.25 -4.41 -9.66
CA LEU A 545 7.30 -4.19 -10.76
C LEU A 545 7.74 -3.04 -11.66
N LEU A 546 8.23 -1.94 -11.07
CA LEU A 546 8.77 -0.82 -11.83
C LEU A 546 10.06 -1.19 -12.56
N ALA A 547 11.01 -1.82 -11.87
CA ALA A 547 12.34 -2.11 -12.41
C ALA A 547 12.37 -3.26 -13.43
N LEU A 548 11.62 -4.35 -13.19
CA LEU A 548 11.62 -5.54 -14.05
C LEU A 548 10.42 -5.58 -15.02
N GLY A 549 9.35 -4.83 -14.73
CA GLY A 549 8.15 -4.80 -15.55
C GLY A 549 8.04 -3.53 -16.39
N LEU A 550 7.67 -2.43 -15.74
CA LEU A 550 7.30 -1.19 -16.43
C LEU A 550 8.46 -0.54 -17.19
N TYR A 551 9.64 -0.48 -16.59
CA TYR A 551 10.79 0.16 -17.20
C TYR A 551 11.32 -0.57 -18.45
N PRO A 552 11.51 -1.91 -18.46
CA PRO A 552 11.84 -2.66 -19.66
C PRO A 552 10.78 -2.55 -20.74
N CYS A 553 9.49 -2.62 -20.39
CA CYS A 553 8.40 -2.46 -21.34
C CYS A 553 8.38 -1.07 -21.97
N TRP A 554 8.64 -0.02 -21.18
CA TRP A 554 8.76 1.34 -21.67
C TRP A 554 9.98 1.50 -22.60
N LEU A 555 11.15 0.97 -22.24
CA LEU A 555 12.33 0.96 -23.12
C LEU A 555 12.06 0.21 -24.43
N LEU A 556 11.39 -0.94 -24.36
CA LEU A 556 10.99 -1.73 -25.54
C LEU A 556 10.07 -0.96 -26.46
N PHE A 557 9.05 -0.31 -25.91
CA PHE A 557 8.10 0.47 -26.68
C PHE A 557 8.82 1.52 -27.53
N TRP A 558 9.75 2.27 -26.92
CA TRP A 558 10.51 3.30 -27.61
C TRP A 558 11.57 2.72 -28.56
N ASN A 559 12.26 1.65 -28.18
CA ASN A 559 13.23 1.01 -29.07
C ASN A 559 12.56 0.39 -30.31
N VAL A 560 11.36 -0.21 -30.19
CA VAL A 560 10.65 -0.84 -31.32
C VAL A 560 9.98 0.19 -32.24
N LEU A 561 9.38 1.26 -31.69
CA LEU A 561 8.74 2.30 -32.51
C LEU A 561 9.74 3.15 -33.29
N PHE A 562 10.96 3.32 -32.76
CA PHE A 562 11.96 4.26 -33.31
C PHE A 562 13.24 3.57 -33.80
N TRP A 563 13.25 2.24 -33.99
CA TRP A 563 14.38 1.49 -34.57
C TRP A 563 14.67 1.82 -36.05
N LYS A 564 14.00 2.80 -36.66
CA LYS A 564 14.17 3.11 -38.09
C LYS A 564 15.34 4.03 -38.35
#